data_AF-A0A2J1TH66-F1
#
_entry.id   AF-A0A2J1TH66-F1
#
_cell.length_a   1.000
_cell.length_b   1.000
_cell.length_c   1.000
_cell.angle_alpha   90.00
_cell.angle_beta   90.00
_cell.angle_gamma   90.00
#
_symmetry.space_group_name_H-M   'P 1'
#
loop_
_entity.id
_entity.type
_entity.pdbx_description
1 polymer ?
#
loop_
_entity_poly.entity_id
_entity_poly.type
_entity_poly.pdbx_seq_one_letter_code
_entity_poly.pdbx_strand_id
1 'polypeptide(L)'
;MKISIFWLYNAFILERSIMPKSLSLQDVQLRFSSKFPDKTVLKFTKNYEPVTIQCPLHGSVVYGNLQAAMKSSTGCPECTRNPEKPSPNAVAIRLEDTETGEIYEFASTLAASKFIGCSNSTLAVRLSGRTPFDRLIRYRYRLVK
;
A
#
# COMPACT_ATOMS: atom_id res chain seq x y z
N MET A 1 47.95 -42.35 -17.65
CA MET A 1 46.62 -42.07 -18.25
C MET A 1 46.04 -40.87 -17.53
N LYS A 2 46.09 -39.68 -18.14
CA LYS A 2 45.63 -38.41 -17.53
C LYS A 2 44.24 -38.09 -18.08
N ILE A 3 43.23 -38.13 -17.22
CA ILE A 3 41.86 -37.71 -17.57
C ILE A 3 41.73 -36.25 -17.16
N SER A 4 41.58 -35.38 -18.15
CA SER A 4 41.51 -33.92 -18.00
C SER A 4 40.12 -33.50 -17.52
N ILE A 5 40.03 -32.82 -16.38
CA ILE A 5 38.79 -32.40 -15.70
C ILE A 5 38.23 -31.07 -16.27
N PHE A 6 38.52 -30.74 -17.54
CA PHE A 6 38.28 -29.39 -18.08
C PHE A 6 36.88 -29.14 -18.68
N TRP A 7 35.88 -29.99 -18.44
CA TRP A 7 34.59 -29.91 -19.16
C TRP A 7 33.33 -30.05 -18.28
N LEU A 8 33.31 -29.46 -17.08
CA LEU A 8 32.06 -29.35 -16.29
C LEU A 8 31.78 -27.94 -15.76
N TYR A 9 32.27 -26.91 -16.46
CA TYR A 9 31.96 -25.50 -16.16
C TYR A 9 31.11 -24.81 -17.23
N ASN A 10 30.35 -25.56 -18.03
CA ASN A 10 29.60 -25.02 -19.16
C ASN A 10 28.18 -25.57 -19.28
N ALA A 11 27.44 -25.59 -18.16
CA ALA A 11 26.03 -26.00 -18.15
C ALA A 11 25.13 -25.04 -17.35
N PHE A 12 25.43 -23.74 -17.35
CA PHE A 12 24.62 -22.76 -16.61
C PHE A 12 24.21 -21.49 -17.39
N ILE A 13 24.55 -21.37 -18.67
CA ILE A 13 24.13 -20.20 -19.45
C ILE A 13 23.79 -20.65 -20.86
N LEU A 14 22.56 -21.16 -21.08
CA LEU A 14 21.89 -21.15 -22.39
C LEU A 14 20.43 -21.66 -22.32
N GLU A 15 19.66 -21.21 -21.32
CA GLU A 15 18.19 -21.25 -21.40
C GLU A 15 17.65 -19.83 -21.60
N ARG A 16 18.05 -19.24 -22.74
CA ARG A 16 17.28 -18.17 -23.37
C ARG A 16 16.15 -18.82 -24.16
N SER A 17 15.16 -19.30 -23.44
CA SER A 17 13.90 -19.77 -23.99
C SER A 17 13.26 -18.59 -24.73
N ILE A 18 13.08 -18.76 -26.04
CA ILE A 18 12.29 -17.90 -26.89
C ILE A 18 10.84 -18.02 -26.38
N MET A 19 10.43 -17.13 -25.47
CA MET A 19 9.04 -17.04 -25.03
C MET A 19 8.20 -16.43 -26.16
N PRO A 20 7.00 -16.97 -26.44
CA PRO A 20 6.12 -16.40 -27.44
C PRO A 20 5.72 -14.97 -27.06
N LYS A 21 5.46 -14.15 -28.08
CA LYS A 21 5.19 -12.71 -28.05
C LYS A 21 3.86 -12.31 -27.35
N SER A 22 3.29 -13.21 -26.55
CA SER A 22 2.10 -13.02 -25.72
C SER A 22 2.49 -13.10 -24.25
N LEU A 23 2.45 -11.98 -23.52
CA LEU A 23 2.67 -12.00 -22.07
C LEU A 23 1.57 -12.84 -21.41
N SER A 24 1.97 -13.85 -20.63
CA SER A 24 1.04 -14.58 -19.77
C SER A 24 0.80 -13.82 -18.46
N LEU A 25 -0.29 -14.16 -17.74
CA LEU A 25 -0.58 -13.64 -16.40
C LEU A 25 0.61 -13.80 -15.44
N GLN A 26 1.29 -14.93 -15.52
CA GLN A 26 2.39 -15.30 -14.63
C GLN A 26 3.63 -14.44 -14.91
N ASP A 27 3.94 -14.20 -16.19
CA ASP A 27 5.05 -13.33 -16.58
C ASP A 27 4.82 -11.88 -16.12
N VAL A 28 3.59 -11.41 -16.25
CA VAL A 28 3.18 -10.08 -15.77
C VAL A 28 3.32 -10.00 -14.26
N GLN A 29 2.82 -11.00 -13.53
CA GLN A 29 2.91 -11.06 -12.09
C GLN A 29 4.36 -11.05 -11.60
N LEU A 30 5.26 -11.81 -12.24
CA LEU A 30 6.67 -11.87 -11.87
C LEU A 30 7.40 -10.54 -12.11
N ARG A 31 7.13 -9.88 -13.24
CA ARG A 31 7.67 -8.53 -13.51
C ARG A 31 7.14 -7.50 -12.53
N PHE A 32 5.87 -7.62 -12.15
CA PHE A 32 5.22 -6.67 -11.26
C PHE A 32 5.68 -6.84 -9.81
N SER A 33 5.77 -8.08 -9.32
CA SER A 33 6.25 -8.38 -7.97
C SER A 33 7.72 -8.03 -7.77
N SER A 34 8.56 -8.14 -8.82
CA SER A 34 9.95 -7.67 -8.78
C SER A 34 10.08 -6.17 -8.50
N LYS A 35 9.09 -5.37 -8.90
CA LYS A 35 9.07 -3.91 -8.63
C LYS A 35 8.25 -3.56 -7.39
N PHE A 36 7.18 -4.30 -7.12
CA PHE A 36 6.22 -4.04 -6.04
C PHE A 36 5.95 -5.33 -5.26
N PRO A 37 6.76 -5.66 -4.24
CA PRO A 37 6.63 -6.93 -3.51
C PRO A 37 5.29 -7.07 -2.77
N ASP A 38 4.69 -5.96 -2.35
CA ASP A 38 3.47 -5.95 -1.55
C ASP A 38 2.17 -6.05 -2.38
N LYS A 39 2.26 -6.19 -3.71
CA LYS A 39 1.09 -6.08 -4.61
C LYS A 39 1.04 -7.23 -5.60
N THR A 40 -0.17 -7.64 -5.95
CA THR A 40 -0.40 -8.76 -6.86
C THR A 40 -1.35 -8.38 -7.99
N VAL A 41 -1.19 -9.02 -9.15
CA VAL A 41 -2.05 -8.84 -10.32
C VAL A 41 -3.06 -9.98 -10.32
N LEU A 42 -4.35 -9.63 -10.28
CA LEU A 42 -5.45 -10.60 -10.22
C LEU A 42 -5.96 -10.97 -11.61
N LYS A 43 -6.04 -9.99 -12.51
CA LYS A 43 -6.59 -10.17 -13.85
C LYS A 43 -5.81 -9.35 -14.87
N PHE A 44 -5.31 -10.04 -15.88
CA PHE A 44 -4.68 -9.47 -17.05
C PHE A 44 -5.02 -10.31 -18.29
N THR A 45 -5.31 -9.64 -19.39
CA THR A 45 -5.62 -10.27 -20.68
C THR A 45 -4.65 -9.79 -21.74
N LYS A 46 -4.52 -8.47 -21.91
CA LYS A 46 -3.60 -7.84 -22.88
C LYS A 46 -3.00 -6.56 -22.32
N ASN A 47 -1.92 -6.08 -22.95
CA ASN A 47 -1.17 -4.90 -22.51
C ASN A 47 -2.00 -3.60 -22.48
N TYR A 48 -2.96 -3.45 -23.39
CA TYR A 48 -3.83 -2.28 -23.54
C TYR A 48 -5.24 -2.49 -22.97
N GLU A 49 -5.45 -3.60 -22.27
CA GLU A 49 -6.71 -3.89 -21.59
C GLU A 49 -6.57 -3.58 -20.10
N PRO A 50 -7.69 -3.30 -19.42
CA PRO A 50 -7.65 -2.97 -18.01
C PRO A 50 -7.12 -4.13 -17.17
N VAL A 51 -6.21 -3.81 -16.26
CA VAL A 51 -5.54 -4.76 -15.37
C VAL A 51 -6.05 -4.55 -13.95
N THR A 52 -6.44 -5.63 -13.30
CA THR A 52 -6.84 -5.59 -11.88
C THR A 52 -5.66 -5.97 -11.00
N ILE A 53 -5.32 -5.07 -10.07
CA ILE A 53 -4.20 -5.21 -9.14
C ILE A 53 -4.77 -5.21 -7.72
N GLN A 54 -4.31 -6.13 -6.89
CA GLN A 54 -4.57 -6.15 -5.47
C GLN A 54 -3.54 -5.30 -4.73
N CYS A 55 -4.03 -4.29 -4.03
CA CYS A 55 -3.27 -3.47 -3.12
C CYS A 55 -3.68 -3.78 -1.67
N PRO A 56 -2.74 -4.00 -0.74
CA PRO A 56 -3.09 -4.28 0.66
C PRO A 56 -3.78 -3.10 1.36
N LEU A 57 -3.57 -1.87 0.87
CA LEU A 57 -4.14 -0.64 1.45
C LEU A 57 -5.51 -0.28 0.87
N HIS A 58 -5.71 -0.49 -0.44
CA HIS A 58 -6.90 -0.02 -1.17
C HIS A 58 -7.76 -1.17 -1.72
N GLY A 59 -7.37 -2.43 -1.48
CA GLY A 59 -8.02 -3.60 -2.05
C GLY A 59 -7.78 -3.73 -3.55
N SER A 60 -8.80 -4.20 -4.28
CA SER A 60 -8.74 -4.41 -5.73
C SER A 60 -8.89 -3.08 -6.47
N VAL A 61 -7.87 -2.71 -7.23
CA VAL A 61 -7.81 -1.48 -8.02
C VAL A 61 -7.60 -1.80 -9.50
N VAL A 62 -8.21 -1.01 -10.38
CA VAL A 62 -8.13 -1.20 -11.83
C VAL A 62 -7.21 -0.15 -12.44
N TYR A 63 -6.22 -0.60 -13.21
CA TYR A 63 -5.47 0.25 -14.13
C TYR A 63 -6.04 0.12 -15.53
N GLY A 64 -6.05 1.23 -16.29
CA GLY A 64 -6.46 1.19 -17.69
C GLY A 64 -5.54 0.35 -18.58
N ASN A 65 -4.23 0.32 -18.28
CA ASN A 65 -3.20 -0.40 -19.05
C ASN A 65 -2.13 -0.97 -18.12
N LEU A 66 -1.51 -2.10 -18.49
CA LEU A 66 -0.39 -2.67 -17.72
C LEU A 66 0.83 -1.73 -17.67
N GLN A 67 1.13 -1.05 -18.79
CA GLN A 67 2.26 -0.12 -18.88
C GLN A 67 2.10 1.06 -17.90
N ALA A 68 0.87 1.52 -17.70
CA ALA A 68 0.58 2.58 -16.74
C ALA A 68 0.86 2.11 -15.30
N ALA A 69 0.48 0.87 -14.98
CA ALA A 69 0.78 0.27 -13.69
C ALA A 69 2.29 0.14 -13.46
N MET A 70 3.04 -0.35 -14.46
CA MET A 70 4.49 -0.51 -14.39
C MET A 70 5.26 0.81 -14.33
N LYS A 71 4.78 1.87 -14.99
CA LYS A 71 5.42 3.20 -14.96
C LYS A 71 5.21 3.93 -13.63
N SER A 72 4.16 3.57 -12.89
CA SER A 72 3.90 4.19 -11.59
C SER A 72 5.03 3.95 -10.59
N SER A 73 5.18 4.85 -9.62
CA SER A 73 6.16 4.75 -8.54
C SER A 73 5.71 3.82 -7.42
N THR A 74 4.39 3.67 -7.24
CA THR A 74 3.82 2.87 -6.15
C THR A 74 3.18 1.56 -6.63
N GLY A 75 2.73 1.45 -7.87
CA GLY A 75 2.01 0.27 -8.38
C GLY A 75 0.51 0.26 -8.09
N CYS A 76 -0.06 1.32 -7.50
CA CYS A 76 -1.50 1.49 -7.31
C CYS A 76 -1.89 2.94 -7.62
N PRO A 77 -2.98 3.20 -8.39
CA PRO A 77 -3.34 4.55 -8.78
C PRO A 77 -3.83 5.33 -7.55
N GLU A 78 -4.55 4.66 -6.65
CA GLU A 78 -4.99 5.21 -5.37
C GLU A 78 -3.81 5.52 -4.45
N CYS A 79 -2.83 4.63 -4.31
CA CYS A 79 -1.59 4.94 -3.57
C CYS A 79 -0.81 6.13 -4.14
N THR A 80 -0.95 6.41 -5.44
CA THR A 80 -0.25 7.52 -6.09
C THR A 80 -1.00 8.84 -5.87
N ARG A 81 -2.34 8.82 -5.94
CA ARG A 81 -3.20 10.00 -5.75
C ARG A 81 -3.35 10.38 -4.29
N ASN A 82 -3.53 9.38 -3.45
CA ASN A 82 -3.75 9.53 -2.04
C ASN A 82 -2.76 8.63 -1.29
N PRO A 83 -1.54 9.11 -1.00
CA PRO A 83 -0.61 8.40 -0.15
C PRO A 83 -1.09 8.47 1.30
N GLU A 84 -2.32 8.04 1.59
CA GLU A 84 -2.77 7.65 2.92
C GLU A 84 -2.09 6.34 3.32
N LYS A 85 -0.77 6.26 3.15
CA LYS A 85 -0.02 5.30 3.94
C LYS A 85 -0.23 5.77 5.40
N PRO A 86 -0.66 4.90 6.32
CA PRO A 86 -0.42 5.19 7.73
C PRO A 86 1.07 5.52 7.82
N SER A 87 1.41 6.73 8.25
CA SER A 87 2.81 7.06 8.42
C SER A 87 3.41 6.00 9.37
N PRO A 88 4.65 5.55 9.17
CA PRO A 88 5.29 4.66 10.14
C PRO A 88 5.35 5.31 11.55
N ASN A 89 5.18 6.64 11.61
CA ASN A 89 5.05 7.43 12.83
C ASN A 89 3.57 7.73 13.19
N ALA A 90 2.62 6.89 12.76
CA ALA A 90 1.22 7.08 13.09
C ALA A 90 1.05 6.94 14.62
N VAL A 91 0.57 8.01 15.23
CA VAL A 91 0.30 8.04 16.67
C VAL A 91 -1.06 7.37 16.89
N ALA A 92 -1.08 6.33 17.73
CA ALA A 92 -2.32 5.73 18.21
C ALA A 92 -3.07 6.74 19.11
N ILE A 93 -4.38 6.81 18.97
CA ILE A 93 -5.22 7.80 19.66
C ILE A 93 -6.41 7.10 20.29
N ARG A 94 -6.74 7.54 21.50
CA ARG A 94 -7.91 7.13 22.23
C ARG A 94 -8.86 8.32 22.34
N LEU A 95 -10.11 8.11 21.94
CA LEU A 95 -11.16 9.10 21.97
C LEU A 95 -12.28 8.61 22.86
N GLU A 96 -12.72 9.44 23.77
CA GLU A 96 -13.89 9.19 24.62
C GLU A 96 -15.05 10.03 24.08
N ASP A 97 -16.20 9.40 23.91
CA ASP A 97 -17.45 10.11 23.64
C ASP A 97 -18.11 10.51 24.96
N THR A 98 -18.34 11.81 25.16
CA THR A 98 -18.93 12.31 26.42
C THR A 98 -20.42 12.00 26.57
N GLU A 99 -21.11 11.65 25.48
CA GLU A 99 -22.54 11.30 25.53
C GLU A 99 -22.76 9.84 25.93
N THR A 100 -21.91 8.92 25.45
CA THR A 100 -22.05 7.48 25.68
C THR A 100 -21.06 6.93 26.71
N GLY A 101 -19.96 7.63 26.97
CA GLY A 101 -18.85 7.15 27.80
C GLY A 101 -18.00 6.07 27.12
N GLU A 102 -18.21 5.80 25.83
CA GLU A 102 -17.44 4.80 25.09
C GLU A 102 -16.06 5.32 24.69
N ILE A 103 -15.06 4.44 24.77
CA ILE A 103 -13.68 4.74 24.37
C ILE A 103 -13.38 4.03 23.04
N TYR A 104 -13.04 4.82 22.03
CA TYR A 104 -12.63 4.37 20.71
C TYR A 104 -11.11 4.45 20.57
N GLU A 105 -10.51 3.35 20.10
CA GLU A 105 -9.08 3.28 19.82
C GLU A 105 -8.82 3.31 18.31
N PHE A 106 -7.95 4.22 17.89
CA PHE A 106 -7.58 4.39 16.49
C PHE A 106 -6.08 4.23 16.33
N ALA A 107 -5.65 3.51 15.31
CA ALA A 107 -4.24 3.34 14.96
C ALA A 107 -3.59 4.59 14.33
N SER A 108 -4.37 5.65 14.03
CA SER A 108 -3.88 6.85 13.37
C SER A 108 -4.75 8.08 13.64
N THR A 109 -4.13 9.26 13.68
CA THR A 109 -4.81 10.57 13.68
C THR A 109 -5.79 10.72 12.54
N LEU A 110 -5.46 10.19 11.37
CA LEU A 110 -6.31 10.36 10.20
C LEU A 110 -7.62 9.58 10.34
N ALA A 111 -7.56 8.34 10.84
CA ALA A 111 -8.74 7.50 11.08
C ALA A 111 -9.67 8.17 12.10
N ALA A 112 -9.10 8.65 13.22
CA ALA A 112 -9.81 9.43 14.21
C ALA A 112 -10.42 10.71 13.62
N SER A 113 -9.68 11.43 12.76
CA SER A 113 -10.16 12.66 12.12
C SER A 113 -11.35 12.42 11.21
N LYS A 114 -11.36 11.30 10.46
CA LYS A 114 -12.45 10.90 9.58
C LYS A 114 -13.69 10.47 10.36
N PHE A 115 -13.49 9.75 11.47
CA PHE A 115 -14.58 9.33 12.36
C PHE A 115 -15.31 10.53 13.00
N ILE A 116 -14.56 11.48 13.56
CA ILE A 116 -15.15 12.70 14.17
C ILE A 116 -15.56 13.72 13.09
N GLY A 117 -15.06 13.59 11.86
CA GLY A 117 -15.22 14.58 10.80
C GLY A 117 -14.47 15.88 11.08
N CYS A 118 -13.30 15.84 11.71
CA CYS A 118 -12.45 17.03 11.94
C CYS A 118 -11.20 17.00 11.05
N SER A 119 -10.50 18.13 10.95
CA SER A 119 -9.24 18.17 10.19
C SER A 119 -8.13 17.46 10.97
N ASN A 120 -7.23 16.79 10.25
CA ASN A 120 -6.09 16.10 10.85
C ASN A 120 -5.18 17.07 11.62
N SER A 121 -5.04 18.31 11.14
CA SER A 121 -4.28 19.37 11.81
C SER A 121 -4.87 19.76 13.17
N THR A 122 -6.20 19.76 13.32
CA THR A 122 -6.85 20.02 14.61
C THR A 122 -6.55 18.94 15.65
N LEU A 123 -6.47 17.66 15.26
CA LEU A 123 -6.05 16.58 16.16
C LEU A 123 -4.55 16.64 16.47
N ALA A 124 -3.72 16.90 15.46
CA ALA A 124 -2.28 16.99 15.64
C ALA A 124 -1.87 18.11 16.62
N VAL A 125 -2.51 19.28 16.56
CA VAL A 125 -2.26 20.38 17.51
C VAL A 125 -2.62 19.96 18.94
N ARG A 126 -3.73 19.24 19.13
CA ARG A 126 -4.13 18.75 20.46
C ARG A 126 -3.14 17.75 21.02
N LEU A 127 -2.71 16.78 20.20
CA LEU A 127 -1.70 15.79 20.60
C LEU A 127 -0.35 16.43 20.91
N SER A 128 0.01 17.53 20.23
CA SER A 128 1.25 18.27 20.50
C SER A 128 1.27 19.00 21.85
N GLY A 129 0.16 19.00 22.60
CA GLY A 129 0.07 19.64 23.92
C GLY A 129 -0.04 21.18 23.88
N ARG A 130 -0.12 21.79 22.69
CA ARG A 130 -0.31 23.24 22.52
C ARG A 130 -1.69 23.73 22.98
N THR A 131 -2.63 22.83 23.19
CA THR A 131 -3.98 23.11 23.69
C THR A 131 -4.32 22.11 24.79
N PRO A 132 -5.15 22.48 25.79
CA PRO A 132 -5.56 21.57 26.85
C PRO A 132 -6.31 20.35 26.31
N PHE A 133 -5.96 19.16 26.82
CA PHE A 133 -6.51 17.86 26.39
C PHE A 133 -8.00 17.70 26.71
N ASP A 134 -8.49 18.39 27.74
CA ASP A 134 -9.88 18.32 28.19
C ASP A 134 -10.86 19.08 27.28
N ARG A 135 -10.35 19.82 26.28
CA ARG A 135 -11.22 20.59 25.37
C ARG A 135 -11.88 19.69 24.34
N LEU A 136 -13.21 19.58 24.46
CA LEU A 136 -14.06 18.84 23.54
C LEU A 136 -13.79 19.17 22.06
N ILE A 137 -13.77 18.13 21.24
CA ILE A 137 -13.69 18.17 19.78
C ILE A 137 -15.12 18.07 19.26
N ARG A 138 -15.53 19.07 18.46
CA ARG A 138 -16.91 19.20 17.98
C ARG A 138 -17.95 19.07 19.11
N TYR A 139 -17.62 19.55 20.31
CA TYR A 139 -18.48 19.53 21.49
C TYR A 139 -18.92 18.14 21.99
N ARG A 140 -18.27 17.06 21.53
CA ARG A 140 -18.68 15.68 21.84
C ARG A 140 -17.56 14.74 22.23
N TYR A 141 -16.39 14.84 21.57
CA TYR A 141 -15.31 13.88 21.78
C TYR A 141 -14.19 14.49 22.60
N ARG A 142 -13.62 13.74 23.54
CA ARG A 142 -12.43 14.11 24.32
C ARG A 142 -11.27 13.19 23.98
N LEU A 143 -10.05 13.74 23.94
CA LEU A 143 -8.84 12.94 23.79
C LEU A 143 -8.42 12.37 25.13
N VAL A 144 -8.19 11.06 25.18
CA VAL A 144 -7.70 10.35 26.35
C VAL A 144 -6.27 9.87 26.07
N LYS A 145 -5.42 9.90 27.09
CA LYS A 145 -4.04 9.39 27.01
C LYS A 145 -4.00 7.86 27.10
#